data_AF-A0A937N437-F1
#
_entry.id   AF-A0A937N437-F1
#
_cell.length_a   1.000
_cell.length_b   1.000
_cell.length_c   1.000
_cell.angle_alpha   90.00
_cell.angle_beta   90.00
_cell.angle_gamma   90.00
#
_symmetry.space_group_name_H-M   'P 1'
#
loop_
_entity.id
_entity.type
_entity.pdbx_description
1 polymer ?
#
loop_
_entity_poly.entity_id
_entity_poly.type
_entity_poly.pdbx_seq_one_letter_code
_entity_poly.pdbx_strand_id
1 'polypeptide(L)'
;MSNPYEPPETAPDAGQIVSCPACNQPVSFAAAACPHCGHPFRQSGGDETVATVVPYRNPKALFAYYLGVFSLMPCFGLLLAPFAFVLGILGLRYRRRNPQAHGLAHAWVGIIIGGLSIVGHGVAIALLVMNP
;
A
#
# COMPACT_ATOMS: atom_id res chain seq x y z
N MET A 1 -41.70 -20.73 12.76
CA MET A 1 -40.36 -20.96 12.20
C MET A 1 -39.65 -19.61 12.07
N SER A 2 -38.72 -19.32 12.97
CA SER A 2 -37.90 -18.09 12.95
C SER A 2 -36.71 -18.26 11.99
N ASN A 3 -36.48 -17.26 11.15
CA ASN A 3 -35.42 -17.22 10.15
C ASN A 3 -34.02 -17.17 10.84
N PRO A 4 -33.08 -18.10 10.56
CA PRO A 4 -31.82 -18.24 11.34
C PRO A 4 -30.66 -17.30 10.99
N TYR A 5 -30.86 -16.23 10.20
CA TYR A 5 -29.75 -15.38 9.77
C TYR A 5 -29.82 -13.99 10.38
N GLU A 6 -29.22 -13.84 11.57
CA GLU A 6 -28.96 -12.54 12.19
C GLU A 6 -27.49 -12.16 11.88
N PRO A 7 -27.25 -11.19 10.98
CA PRO A 7 -25.90 -10.81 10.59
C PRO A 7 -25.17 -10.06 11.73
N PRO A 8 -23.84 -10.22 11.86
CA PRO A 8 -23.07 -9.64 12.95
C PRO A 8 -23.03 -8.10 12.92
N GLU A 9 -23.31 -7.47 14.07
CA GLU A 9 -23.52 -6.02 14.29
C GLU A 9 -22.27 -5.12 14.11
N THR A 10 -21.18 -5.58 13.50
CA THR A 10 -19.92 -4.82 13.43
C THR A 10 -19.35 -4.65 12.01
N ALA A 11 -20.13 -4.85 10.95
CA ALA A 11 -19.67 -4.55 9.60
C ALA A 11 -19.86 -3.04 9.29
N PRO A 12 -18.79 -2.29 8.96
CA PRO A 12 -18.95 -0.93 8.46
C PRO A 12 -19.65 -1.04 7.11
N ASP A 13 -20.73 -0.27 6.92
CA ASP A 13 -21.52 -0.19 5.67
C ASP A 13 -22.70 -1.18 5.48
N ALA A 14 -23.41 -1.51 6.57
CA ALA A 14 -24.67 -2.29 6.50
C ALA A 14 -25.89 -1.49 5.96
N GLY A 15 -25.73 -0.20 5.62
CA GLY A 15 -26.84 0.70 5.29
C GLY A 15 -27.10 0.92 3.80
N GLN A 16 -26.16 0.57 2.92
CA GLN A 16 -26.31 0.87 1.50
C GLN A 16 -27.05 -0.26 0.75
N ILE A 17 -28.30 0.01 0.40
CA ILE A 17 -29.12 -0.87 -0.45
C ILE A 17 -28.90 -0.47 -1.90
N VAL A 18 -28.53 -1.44 -2.73
CA VAL A 18 -28.39 -1.28 -4.19
C VAL A 18 -29.37 -2.19 -4.92
N SER A 19 -29.78 -1.84 -6.13
CA SER A 19 -30.66 -2.68 -6.94
C SER A 19 -29.85 -3.72 -7.73
N CYS A 20 -30.28 -4.98 -7.69
CA CYS A 20 -29.66 -6.04 -8.49
C CYS A 20 -29.85 -5.76 -10.00
N PRO A 21 -28.79 -5.79 -10.83
CA PRO A 21 -28.91 -5.51 -12.28
C PRO A 21 -29.66 -6.61 -13.06
N ALA A 22 -29.80 -7.81 -12.48
CA ALA A 22 -30.46 -8.94 -13.13
C ALA A 22 -31.96 -9.03 -12.82
N CYS A 23 -32.36 -8.76 -11.58
CA CYS A 23 -33.75 -8.92 -11.14
C CYS A 23 -34.39 -7.66 -10.53
N ASN A 24 -33.64 -6.57 -10.45
CA ASN A 24 -34.06 -5.27 -9.91
C ASN A 24 -34.57 -5.28 -8.46
N GLN A 25 -34.29 -6.34 -7.70
CA GLN A 25 -34.63 -6.41 -6.28
C GLN A 25 -33.62 -5.62 -5.43
N PRO A 26 -34.06 -5.00 -4.32
CA PRO A 26 -33.17 -4.34 -3.38
C PRO A 26 -32.29 -5.37 -2.67
N VAL A 27 -30.98 -5.14 -2.67
CA VAL A 27 -30.01 -6.00 -2.02
C VAL A 27 -29.01 -5.17 -1.21
N SER A 28 -28.43 -5.78 -0.18
CA SER A 28 -27.30 -5.18 0.53
C SER A 28 -26.07 -5.11 -0.39
N PHE A 29 -25.35 -3.99 -0.38
CA PHE A 29 -24.09 -3.81 -1.10
C PHE A 29 -23.01 -4.84 -0.69
N ALA A 30 -23.10 -5.39 0.52
CA ALA A 30 -22.18 -6.40 1.03
C ALA A 30 -22.53 -7.84 0.58
N ALA A 31 -23.67 -8.08 -0.07
CA ALA A 31 -24.08 -9.42 -0.48
C ALA A 31 -23.15 -9.96 -1.58
N ALA A 32 -22.56 -11.14 -1.39
CA ALA A 32 -21.72 -11.80 -2.40
C ALA A 32 -22.53 -12.26 -3.64
N ALA A 33 -23.83 -12.52 -3.46
CA ALA A 33 -24.77 -12.83 -4.53
C ALA A 33 -26.18 -12.35 -4.15
N CYS A 34 -27.02 -12.09 -5.14
CA CYS A 34 -28.41 -11.69 -4.93
C CYS A 34 -29.22 -12.87 -4.32
N PRO A 35 -29.89 -12.71 -3.17
CA PRO A 35 -30.69 -13.77 -2.55
C PRO A 35 -31.96 -14.10 -3.33
N HIS A 36 -32.40 -13.22 -4.24
CA HIS A 36 -33.63 -13.41 -5.01
C HIS A 36 -33.42 -14.19 -6.31
N CYS A 37 -32.30 -13.98 -7.01
CA CYS A 37 -32.06 -14.60 -8.31
C CYS A 37 -30.70 -15.30 -8.45
N GLY A 38 -29.83 -15.23 -7.44
CA GLY A 38 -28.51 -15.85 -7.47
C GLY A 38 -27.47 -15.11 -8.32
N HIS A 39 -27.78 -13.90 -8.83
CA HIS A 39 -26.80 -13.12 -9.60
C HIS A 39 -25.57 -12.79 -8.73
N PRO A 40 -24.34 -13.20 -9.12
CA PRO A 40 -23.16 -12.96 -8.33
C PRO A 40 -22.75 -11.47 -8.40
N PHE A 41 -22.52 -10.86 -7.24
CA PHE A 41 -21.93 -9.53 -7.19
C PHE A 41 -20.41 -9.68 -7.10
N ARG A 42 -19.69 -9.11 -8.07
CA ARG A 42 -18.25 -8.94 -7.92
C ARG A 42 -18.02 -7.91 -6.82
N GLN A 43 -17.74 -8.38 -5.60
CA GLN A 43 -17.13 -7.56 -4.57
C GLN A 43 -15.76 -7.12 -5.11
N SER A 44 -15.70 -5.96 -5.76
CA SER A 44 -14.44 -5.29 -6.07
C SER A 44 -13.84 -4.87 -4.74
N GLY A 45 -13.02 -5.76 -4.18
CA GLY A 45 -12.41 -5.60 -2.88
C GLY A 45 -11.65 -4.28 -2.79
N GLY A 46 -12.21 -3.34 -2.04
CA GLY A 46 -11.49 -2.15 -1.57
C GLY A 46 -10.20 -2.51 -0.84
N ASP A 47 -10.08 -3.74 -0.34
CA ASP A 47 -8.89 -4.24 0.33
C ASP A 47 -7.66 -4.35 -0.60
N GLU A 48 -7.84 -4.69 -1.88
CA GLU A 48 -6.72 -4.81 -2.83
C GLU A 48 -6.25 -3.44 -3.34
N THR A 49 -7.18 -2.48 -3.52
CA THR A 49 -6.83 -1.11 -3.91
C THR A 49 -6.17 -0.37 -2.76
N VAL A 50 -6.66 -0.52 -1.52
CA VAL A 50 -6.05 0.05 -0.32
C VAL A 50 -4.68 -0.58 -0.03
N ALA A 51 -4.52 -1.90 -0.15
CA ALA A 51 -3.21 -2.55 0.01
C ALA A 51 -2.19 -2.17 -1.07
N THR A 52 -2.66 -1.68 -2.22
CA THR A 52 -1.80 -1.16 -3.30
C THR A 52 -1.36 0.27 -3.00
N VAL A 53 -2.23 1.11 -2.43
CA VAL A 53 -1.94 2.50 -2.06
C VAL A 53 -1.11 2.57 -0.77
N VAL A 54 -1.41 1.74 0.23
CA VAL A 54 -0.63 1.64 1.47
C VAL A 54 -0.25 0.17 1.73
N PRO A 55 0.99 -0.24 1.39
CA PRO A 55 1.41 -1.62 1.53
C PRO A 55 1.74 -1.98 2.99
N TYR A 56 0.72 -2.16 3.83
CA TYR A 56 0.88 -2.53 5.26
C TYR A 56 1.53 -3.91 5.46
N ARG A 57 1.36 -4.83 4.49
CA ARG A 57 1.94 -6.18 4.52
C ARG A 57 3.46 -6.19 4.23
N ASN A 58 4.06 -5.03 3.96
CA ASN A 58 5.48 -4.87 3.66
C ASN A 58 6.08 -3.64 4.39
N PRO A 59 6.26 -3.70 5.73
CA PRO A 59 6.64 -2.54 6.54
C PRO A 59 7.99 -1.94 6.14
N LYS A 60 8.95 -2.76 5.75
CA LYS A 60 10.27 -2.32 5.22
C LYS A 60 10.20 -1.57 3.89
N ALA A 61 9.29 -1.90 2.98
CA ALA A 61 9.09 -1.10 1.77
C ALA A 61 8.47 0.26 2.09
N LEU A 62 7.58 0.29 3.09
CA LEU A 62 6.97 1.50 3.61
C LEU A 62 7.99 2.39 4.35
N PHE A 63 8.83 1.82 5.22
CA PHE A 63 9.94 2.54 5.85
C PHE A 63 10.96 3.05 4.82
N ALA A 64 11.30 2.23 3.80
CA ALA A 64 12.20 2.65 2.73
C ALA A 64 11.66 3.88 1.97
N TYR A 65 10.36 3.90 1.68
CA TYR A 65 9.69 5.03 1.05
C TYR A 65 9.76 6.29 1.92
N TYR A 66 9.33 6.21 3.19
CA TYR A 66 9.36 7.37 4.08
C TYR A 66 10.78 7.89 4.30
N LEU A 67 11.73 7.01 4.62
CA LEU A 67 13.12 7.41 4.83
C LEU A 67 13.76 7.98 3.56
N GLY A 68 13.41 7.44 2.38
CA GLY A 68 13.87 7.98 1.10
C GLY A 68 13.36 9.40 0.87
N VAL A 69 12.05 9.64 1.05
CA VAL A 69 11.47 10.99 0.91
C VAL A 69 12.06 11.97 1.93
N PHE A 70 12.21 11.57 3.20
CA PHE A 70 12.82 12.43 4.22
C PHE A 70 14.34 12.66 3.99
N SER A 71 15.03 11.74 3.32
CA SER A 71 16.43 11.92 2.94
C SER A 71 16.67 12.98 1.86
N LEU A 72 15.61 13.52 1.25
CA LEU A 72 15.72 14.69 0.38
C LEU A 72 16.03 15.96 1.17
N MET A 73 15.76 15.97 2.49
CA MET A 73 16.07 17.12 3.33
C MET A 73 17.60 17.15 3.60
N PRO A 74 18.30 18.26 3.27
CA PRO A 74 19.77 18.29 3.20
C PRO A 74 20.50 17.88 4.49
N CYS A 75 19.89 18.14 5.66
CA CYS A 75 20.47 17.79 6.95
C CYS A 75 20.32 16.31 7.32
N PHE A 76 19.26 15.65 6.83
CA PHE A 76 18.94 14.26 7.17
C PHE A 76 19.39 13.28 6.09
N GLY A 77 19.67 13.76 4.88
CA GLY A 77 20.03 12.95 3.72
C GLY A 77 21.21 12.01 3.95
N LEU A 78 22.28 12.48 4.62
CA LEU A 78 23.50 11.70 4.77
C LEU A 78 23.32 10.42 5.59
N LEU A 79 22.49 10.48 6.64
CA LEU A 79 22.21 9.35 7.51
C LEU A 79 21.00 8.54 7.01
N LEU A 80 19.93 9.17 6.56
CA LEU A 80 18.70 8.44 6.21
C LEU A 80 18.78 7.75 4.85
N ALA A 81 19.54 8.29 3.89
CA ALA A 81 19.62 7.74 2.54
C ALA A 81 20.22 6.32 2.47
N PRO A 82 21.34 5.97 3.16
CA PRO A 82 21.85 4.60 3.17
C PRO A 82 20.87 3.62 3.82
N PHE A 83 20.18 4.03 4.90
CA PHE A 83 19.14 3.20 5.53
C PHE A 83 17.93 2.98 4.60
N ALA A 84 17.46 4.03 3.91
CA ALA A 84 16.37 3.95 2.94
C ALA A 84 16.71 3.00 1.78
N PHE A 85 17.94 3.08 1.25
CA PHE A 85 18.41 2.25 0.17
C PHE A 85 18.46 0.76 0.57
N VAL A 86 19.04 0.45 1.74
CA VAL A 86 19.12 -0.93 2.26
C VAL A 86 17.73 -1.51 2.55
N LEU A 87 16.85 -0.74 3.22
CA LEU A 87 15.48 -1.16 3.49
C LEU A 87 14.67 -1.36 2.20
N GLY A 88 14.93 -0.56 1.17
CA GLY A 88 14.31 -0.70 -0.15
C GLY A 88 14.67 -2.04 -0.80
N ILE A 89 15.96 -2.41 -0.80
CA ILE A 89 16.43 -3.72 -1.31
C ILE A 89 15.81 -4.88 -0.51
N LEU A 90 15.77 -4.75 0.81
CA LEU A 90 15.17 -5.76 1.69
C LEU A 90 13.65 -5.88 1.44
N GLY A 91 12.98 -4.74 1.20
CA GLY A 91 11.58 -4.63 0.82
C GLY A 91 11.27 -5.38 -0.47
N LEU A 92 12.12 -5.18 -1.48
CA LEU A 92 12.06 -5.91 -2.75
C LEU A 92 12.27 -7.41 -2.56
N ARG A 93 13.30 -7.81 -1.79
CA ARG A 93 13.62 -9.24 -1.56
C ARG A 93 12.47 -9.98 -0.89
N TYR A 94 11.78 -9.36 0.05
CA TYR A 94 10.61 -9.96 0.68
C TYR A 94 9.39 -9.99 -0.22
N ARG A 95 9.17 -8.98 -1.08
CA ARG A 95 8.11 -9.03 -2.09
C ARG A 95 8.31 -10.18 -3.07
N ARG A 96 9.57 -10.49 -3.42
CA ARG A 96 9.90 -11.66 -4.24
C ARG A 96 9.55 -12.98 -3.54
N ARG A 97 9.65 -13.05 -2.21
CA ARG A 97 9.30 -14.24 -1.41
C ARG A 97 7.80 -14.34 -1.12
N ASN A 98 7.14 -13.20 -0.96
CA ASN A 98 5.73 -13.07 -0.61
C ASN A 98 5.04 -12.12 -1.61
N PRO A 99 4.62 -12.61 -2.80
CA PRO A 99 4.02 -11.77 -3.82
C PRO A 99 2.72 -11.09 -3.34
N GLN A 100 1.98 -11.68 -2.40
CA GLN A 100 0.78 -11.09 -1.77
C GLN A 100 1.07 -9.88 -0.85
N ALA A 101 2.33 -9.53 -0.60
CA ALA A 101 2.67 -8.44 0.32
C ALA A 101 2.57 -7.03 -0.29
N HIS A 102 2.42 -6.89 -1.61
CA HIS A 102 2.44 -5.61 -2.35
C HIS A 102 3.66 -4.70 -2.01
N GLY A 103 3.72 -3.48 -2.55
CA GLY A 103 4.78 -2.51 -2.22
C GLY A 103 6.01 -2.48 -3.14
N LEU A 104 5.90 -2.89 -4.41
CA LEU A 104 6.98 -2.70 -5.41
C LEU A 104 7.29 -1.22 -5.65
N ALA A 105 6.26 -0.41 -5.88
CA ALA A 105 6.41 1.02 -6.15
C ALA A 105 7.14 1.72 -4.99
N HIS A 106 6.71 1.47 -3.75
CA HIS A 106 7.29 2.06 -2.54
C HIS A 106 8.76 1.69 -2.34
N ALA A 107 9.12 0.42 -2.56
CA ALA A 107 10.50 -0.02 -2.45
C ALA A 107 11.39 0.56 -3.56
N TRP A 108 10.89 0.67 -4.80
CA TRP A 108 11.62 1.32 -5.89
C TRP A 108 11.85 2.82 -5.63
N VAL A 109 10.83 3.52 -5.14
CA VAL A 109 10.97 4.94 -4.76
C VAL A 109 12.05 5.11 -3.70
N GLY A 110 12.06 4.30 -2.64
CA GLY A 110 13.09 4.34 -1.61
C GLY A 110 14.51 4.08 -2.15
N ILE A 111 14.66 3.13 -3.07
CA ILE A 111 15.96 2.82 -3.71
C ILE A 111 16.43 3.98 -4.59
N ILE A 112 15.58 4.52 -5.47
CA ILE A 112 15.95 5.57 -6.42
C ILE A 112 16.26 6.87 -5.68
N ILE A 113 15.35 7.31 -4.80
CA ILE A 113 15.54 8.56 -4.06
C ILE A 113 16.73 8.44 -3.10
N GLY A 114 16.82 7.34 -2.34
CA GLY A 114 17.95 7.11 -1.43
C GLY A 114 19.29 7.07 -2.18
N GLY A 115 19.37 6.36 -3.31
CA GLY A 115 20.57 6.31 -4.13
C GLY A 115 20.98 7.69 -4.67
N LEU A 116 20.03 8.45 -5.21
CA LEU A 116 20.28 9.79 -5.73
C LEU A 116 20.73 10.76 -4.61
N SER A 117 20.11 10.68 -3.43
CA SER A 117 20.51 11.48 -2.27
C SER A 117 21.93 11.15 -1.80
N ILE A 118 22.33 9.87 -1.76
CA ILE A 118 23.72 9.48 -1.40
C ILE A 118 24.72 10.13 -2.36
N VAL A 119 24.48 9.99 -3.67
CA VAL A 119 25.38 10.54 -4.70
C VAL A 119 25.42 12.08 -4.63
N GLY A 120 24.25 12.73 -4.57
CA GLY A 120 24.15 14.19 -4.56
C GLY A 120 24.83 14.82 -3.34
N HIS A 121 24.59 14.30 -2.14
CA HIS A 121 25.24 14.82 -0.92
C HIS A 121 26.74 14.50 -0.89
N GLY A 122 27.14 13.32 -1.37
CA GLY A 122 28.55 12.95 -1.48
C GLY A 122 29.34 13.89 -2.40
N VAL A 123 28.77 14.22 -3.57
CA VAL A 123 29.36 15.19 -4.51
C VAL A 123 29.41 16.59 -3.90
N ALA A 124 28.34 17.05 -3.26
CA ALA A 124 28.31 18.36 -2.62
C ALA A 124 29.38 18.53 -1.54
N ILE A 125 29.59 17.50 -0.70
CA ILE A 125 30.65 17.48 0.32
C ILE A 125 32.02 17.48 -0.33
N ALA A 126 32.24 16.65 -1.36
CA ALA A 126 33.51 16.61 -2.07
C ALA A 126 33.86 17.98 -2.69
N LEU A 127 32.89 18.65 -3.31
CA LEU A 127 33.08 20.00 -3.85
C LEU A 127 33.41 21.03 -2.76
N LEU A 128 32.74 20.98 -1.60
CA LEU A 128 33.06 21.86 -0.47
C LEU A 128 34.46 21.62 0.10
N VAL A 129 34.91 20.37 0.18
CA VAL A 129 36.24 20.03 0.70
C VAL A 129 37.34 20.38 -0.30
N MET A 130 37.08 20.22 -1.60
CA MET A 130 38.04 20.48 -2.67
C MET A 130 38.11 21.96 -3.08
N ASN A 131 37.14 22.78 -2.68
CA ASN A 131 37.10 24.22 -2.92
C ASN A 131 36.94 24.99 -1.58
N PRO A 132 38.00 24.98 -0.72
CA PRO A 132 37.96 25.58 0.61
C PRO A 132 37.86 27.11 0.61
#